data_AF-A0AAD8E0D3-F1
#
_entry.id   AF-A0AAD8E0D3-F1
#
_cell.length_a   1.000
_cell.length_b   1.000
_cell.length_c   1.000
_cell.angle_alpha   90.00
_cell.angle_beta   90.00
_cell.angle_gamma   90.00
#
_symmetry.space_group_name_H-M   'P 1'
#
loop_
_entity.id
_entity.type
_entity.pdbx_description
1 polymer ?
#
loop_
_entity_poly.entity_id
_entity_poly.type
_entity_poly.pdbx_seq_one_letter_code
_entity_poly.pdbx_strand_id
1 'polypeptide(L)'
;MALCFSAGEYACPVWSRSAHTNLVDTALNETCRIVTGCLKPTPVRMLYPLIGIAPPEIRRAVASRIERAKQQNDPRHPMHNHSSVPLRLKSRKSFVASVSPSQTGPSSERCDLWREKFGPP
;
A
#
# COMPACT_ATOMS: atom_id res chain seq x y z
N MET A 1 17.70 -1.20 -4.30
CA MET A 1 16.33 -0.99 -3.74
C MET A 1 15.21 -1.32 -4.71
N ALA A 2 15.35 -1.03 -6.01
CA ALA A 2 14.26 -1.17 -6.98
C ALA A 2 13.60 -2.56 -7.02
N LEU A 3 14.36 -3.67 -6.96
CA LEU A 3 13.79 -5.01 -7.12
C LEU A 3 12.86 -5.44 -5.97
N CYS A 4 13.31 -5.35 -4.72
CA CYS A 4 12.51 -5.79 -3.55
C CYS A 4 11.26 -4.94 -3.36
N PHE A 5 11.39 -3.63 -3.58
CA PHE A 5 10.23 -2.73 -3.52
C PHE A 5 9.31 -2.86 -4.73
N SER A 6 9.83 -3.13 -5.93
CA SER A 6 9.00 -3.36 -7.11
C SER A 6 8.10 -4.60 -6.94
N ALA A 7 8.65 -5.70 -6.42
CA ALA A 7 7.86 -6.89 -6.10
C ALA A 7 6.80 -6.59 -5.02
N GLY A 8 7.20 -5.84 -3.98
CA GLY A 8 6.30 -5.38 -2.93
C GLY A 8 5.17 -4.49 -3.44
N GLU A 9 5.48 -3.57 -4.36
CA GLU A 9 4.55 -2.61 -4.95
C GLU A 9 3.57 -3.25 -5.92
N TYR A 10 4.02 -4.24 -6.70
CA TYR A 10 3.13 -4.96 -7.61
C TYR A 10 2.00 -5.66 -6.86
N ALA A 11 2.31 -6.31 -5.74
CA ALA A 11 1.33 -7.04 -4.93
C ALA A 11 0.63 -6.17 -3.86
N CYS A 12 0.92 -4.86 -3.79
CA CYS A 12 0.36 -3.95 -2.80
C CYS A 12 -1.18 -3.98 -2.70
N PRO A 13 -1.95 -3.94 -3.81
CA PRO A 13 -3.42 -3.94 -3.75
C PRO A 13 -4.00 -5.22 -3.12
N VAL A 14 -3.31 -6.35 -3.32
CA VAL A 14 -3.70 -7.65 -2.79
C VAL A 14 -3.40 -7.72 -1.29
N TRP A 15 -2.20 -7.27 -0.90
CA TRP A 15 -1.76 -7.39 0.48
C TRP A 15 -2.31 -6.32 1.41
N SER A 16 -2.76 -5.16 0.93
CA SER A 16 -3.18 -4.04 1.79
C SER A 16 -4.20 -4.40 2.86
N ARG A 17 -4.95 -5.50 2.69
CA ARG A 17 -5.98 -5.97 3.63
C ARG A 17 -5.79 -7.43 4.04
N SER A 18 -4.59 -7.97 3.83
CA SER A 18 -4.22 -9.30 4.30
C SER A 18 -3.93 -9.24 5.81
N ALA A 19 -4.22 -10.33 6.52
CA ALA A 19 -3.80 -10.50 7.91
C ALA A 19 -2.27 -10.69 8.04
N HIS A 20 -1.60 -11.01 6.94
CA HIS A 20 -0.17 -11.36 6.91
C HIS A 20 0.73 -10.21 6.43
N THR A 21 0.21 -8.97 6.37
CA THR A 21 0.98 -7.77 5.99
C THR A 21 2.24 -7.59 6.82
N ASN A 22 2.18 -7.95 8.09
CA ASN A 22 3.30 -7.82 9.03
C ASN A 22 4.52 -8.62 8.58
N LEU A 23 4.33 -9.81 7.98
CA LEU A 23 5.43 -10.65 7.50
C LEU A 23 6.13 -10.01 6.30
N VAL A 24 5.36 -9.42 5.39
CA VAL A 24 5.87 -8.68 4.24
C VAL A 24 6.64 -7.45 4.72
N ASP A 25 6.09 -6.71 5.69
CA ASP A 25 6.71 -5.52 6.24
C ASP A 25 8.03 -5.86 6.96
N THR A 26 8.12 -7.00 7.66
CA THR A 26 9.37 -7.49 8.24
C THR A 26 10.45 -7.73 7.18
N ALA A 27 10.12 -8.40 6.08
CA ALA A 27 11.06 -8.63 4.98
C ALA A 27 11.51 -7.32 4.31
N LEU A 28 10.59 -6.37 4.11
CA LEU A 28 10.91 -5.04 3.59
C LEU A 28 11.79 -4.24 4.54
N ASN A 29 11.50 -4.26 5.84
CA ASN A 29 12.31 -3.59 6.87
C ASN A 29 13.75 -4.10 6.89
N GLU A 30 13.93 -5.43 6.83
CA GLU A 30 15.26 -6.04 6.82
C GLU A 30 16.02 -5.67 5.54
N THR A 31 15.34 -5.72 4.39
CA THR A 31 15.92 -5.29 3.12
C THR A 31 16.34 -3.82 3.16
N CYS A 32 15.50 -2.93 3.72
CA CYS A 32 15.85 -1.53 3.90
C CYS A 32 17.13 -1.38 4.71
N ARG A 33 17.23 -2.08 5.85
CA ARG A 33 18.42 -2.02 6.72
C ARG A 33 19.68 -2.47 5.99
N ILE A 34 19.60 -3.58 5.24
CA ILE A 34 20.72 -4.10 4.45
C ILE A 34 21.16 -3.05 3.42
N VAL A 35 20.23 -2.44 2.69
CA VAL A 35 20.59 -1.49 1.62
C VAL A 35 21.10 -0.15 2.18
N THR A 36 20.56 0.32 3.31
CA THR A 36 20.99 1.59 3.91
C THR A 36 22.18 1.46 4.85
N GLY A 37 22.61 0.24 5.17
CA GLY A 37 23.57 -0.01 6.25
C GLY A 37 23.04 0.34 7.64
N CYS A 38 21.72 0.53 7.81
CA CYS A 38 21.14 0.84 9.11
C CYS A 38 21.24 -0.35 10.05
N LEU A 39 21.78 -0.13 11.25
CA LEU A 39 21.88 -1.15 12.28
C LEU A 39 20.49 -1.59 12.77
N LYS A 40 20.40 -2.80 13.31
CA LYS A 40 19.15 -3.33 13.91
C LYS A 40 18.50 -2.40 14.97
N PRO A 41 19.24 -1.65 15.80
CA PRO A 41 18.66 -0.71 16.76
C PRO A 41 17.95 0.50 16.11
N THR A 42 18.22 0.83 14.85
CA THR A 42 17.55 1.95 14.17
C THR A 42 16.03 1.72 14.18
N PRO A 43 15.22 2.66 14.70
CA PRO A 43 13.78 2.46 14.77
C PRO A 43 13.15 2.29 13.38
N VAL A 44 12.21 1.34 13.24
CA VAL A 44 11.52 1.09 11.95
C VAL A 44 10.84 2.35 11.40
N ARG A 45 10.26 3.17 12.28
CA ARG A 45 9.64 4.45 11.93
C ARG A 45 10.59 5.41 11.21
N MET A 46 11.91 5.27 11.39
CA MET A 46 12.93 6.10 10.75
C MET A 46 13.49 5.49 9.46
N LEU A 47 13.32 4.18 9.22
CA LEU A 47 13.91 3.51 8.06
C LEU A 47 13.42 4.11 6.73
N TYR A 48 12.10 4.29 6.60
CA TYR A 48 11.48 4.77 5.36
C TYR A 48 11.68 6.27 5.10
N PRO A 49 11.60 7.15 6.12
CA PRO A 49 12.05 8.54 5.98
C PRO A 49 13.51 8.67 5.56
N LEU A 50 14.43 7.89 6.15
CA LEU A 50 15.87 7.97 5.83
C LEU A 50 16.19 7.68 4.35
N ILE A 51 15.37 6.86 3.70
CA ILE A 51 15.50 6.53 2.27
C ILE A 51 14.62 7.38 1.36
N GLY A 52 13.87 8.34 1.92
CA GLY A 52 13.00 9.24 1.18
C GLY A 52 11.81 8.55 0.49
N ILE A 53 11.31 7.45 1.03
CA ILE A 53 10.13 6.75 0.46
C ILE A 53 9.04 6.57 1.49
N ALA A 54 7.79 6.57 1.04
CA ALA A 54 6.65 6.37 1.93
C ALA A 54 6.69 4.97 2.59
N PRO A 55 6.30 4.85 3.86
CA PRO A 55 6.16 3.56 4.53
C PRO A 55 5.29 2.57 3.73
N PRO A 56 5.52 1.24 3.83
CA PRO A 56 4.84 0.24 3.03
C PRO A 56 3.31 0.27 3.20
N GLU A 57 2.84 0.60 4.40
CA GLU A 57 1.42 0.73 4.68
C GLU A 57 0.75 1.79 3.81
N ILE A 58 1.36 2.98 3.70
CA ILE A 58 0.84 4.08 2.88
C ILE A 58 0.86 3.69 1.41
N ARG A 59 1.95 3.08 0.95
CA ARG A 59 2.08 2.63 -0.45
C ARG A 59 1.03 1.57 -0.80
N ARG A 60 0.76 0.63 0.10
CA ARG A 60 -0.30 -0.39 -0.07
C ARG A 60 -1.69 0.23 -0.14
N ALA A 61 -1.99 1.18 0.75
CA ALA A 61 -3.27 1.86 0.76
C ALA A 61 -3.51 2.61 -0.56
N VAL A 62 -2.54 3.43 -0.99
CA VAL A 62 -2.63 4.19 -2.24
C VAL A 62 -2.74 3.28 -3.46
N ALA A 63 -1.92 2.23 -3.54
CA ALA A 63 -2.00 1.26 -4.64
C ALA A 63 -3.38 0.58 -4.71
N SER A 64 -3.98 0.26 -3.57
CA SER A 64 -5.35 -0.30 -3.53
C SER A 64 -6.39 0.69 -4.06
N ARG A 65 -6.28 1.96 -3.68
CA ARG A 65 -7.21 3.02 -4.13
C ARG A 65 -7.07 3.31 -5.62
N ILE A 66 -5.84 3.25 -6.16
CA ILE A 66 -5.59 3.36 -7.60
C ILE A 66 -6.19 2.18 -8.34
N GLU A 67 -6.00 0.96 -7.85
CA GLU A 67 -6.59 -0.23 -8.45
C GLU A 67 -8.12 -0.14 -8.44
N ARG A 68 -8.71 0.40 -7.37
CA ARG A 68 -10.14 0.70 -7.30
C ARG A 68 -10.57 1.74 -8.32
N ALA A 69 -9.79 2.80 -8.52
CA ALA A 69 -10.08 3.81 -9.54
C ALA A 69 -10.02 3.21 -10.96
N LYS A 70 -9.04 2.34 -11.25
CA LYS A 70 -8.97 1.61 -12.53
C LYS A 70 -10.17 0.71 -12.75
N GLN A 71 -10.59 -0.04 -11.72
CA GLN A 71 -11.82 -0.85 -11.79
C GLN A 71 -13.05 -0.02 -12.16
N GLN A 72 -13.15 1.22 -11.67
CA GLN A 72 -14.30 2.08 -11.95
C GLN A 72 -14.22 2.78 -13.30
N ASN A 73 -13.01 3.18 -13.74
CA ASN A 73 -12.85 4.12 -14.84
C ASN A 73 -12.26 3.51 -16.12
N ASP A 74 -11.53 2.38 -16.04
CA ASP A 74 -10.90 1.75 -17.21
C ASP A 74 -11.75 0.58 -17.74
N PRO A 75 -12.37 0.70 -18.92
CA PRO A 75 -13.19 -0.37 -19.49
C PRO A 75 -12.41 -1.64 -19.87
N ARG A 76 -11.07 -1.56 -19.98
CA ARG A 76 -10.21 -2.72 -20.26
C ARG A 76 -9.88 -3.51 -18.99
N HIS A 77 -10.20 -2.96 -17.82
CA HIS A 77 -9.92 -3.61 -16.56
C HIS A 77 -10.82 -4.86 -16.43
N PRO A 78 -10.30 -6.06 -16.10
CA PRO A 78 -11.10 -7.30 -16.06
C PRO A 78 -12.30 -7.24 -15.10
N MET A 79 -12.17 -6.43 -14.05
CA MET A 79 -13.22 -6.19 -13.05
C MET A 79 -14.02 -4.89 -13.29
N HIS A 80 -13.96 -4.31 -14.48
CA HIS A 80 -14.75 -3.13 -14.81
C HIS A 80 -16.25 -3.45 -14.77
N ASN A 81 -17.07 -2.52 -14.24
CA ASN A 81 -18.50 -2.72 -13.97
C ASN A 81 -18.85 -3.92 -13.07
N HIS A 82 -17.87 -4.51 -12.38
CA HIS A 82 -18.15 -5.59 -11.45
C HIS A 82 -18.86 -5.05 -10.20
N SER A 83 -20.09 -5.52 -9.97
CA SER A 83 -20.88 -5.19 -8.78
C SER A 83 -20.50 -6.09 -7.61
N SER A 84 -20.50 -5.54 -6.39
CA SER A 84 -20.23 -6.36 -5.21
C SER A 84 -21.38 -7.33 -4.96
N VAL A 85 -21.05 -8.60 -4.78
CA VAL A 85 -22.00 -9.60 -4.30
C VAL A 85 -22.43 -9.25 -2.86
N PRO A 86 -23.71 -9.45 -2.50
CA PRO A 86 -24.17 -9.29 -1.12
C PRO A 86 -23.26 -10.03 -0.12
N LEU A 87 -22.97 -9.37 0.99
CA LEU A 87 -22.11 -9.94 2.02
C LEU A 87 -22.82 -11.09 2.73
N ARG A 88 -22.31 -12.31 2.58
CA ARG A 88 -22.78 -13.47 3.37
C ARG A 88 -22.53 -13.28 4.87
N LEU A 89 -21.39 -12.68 5.23
CA LEU A 89 -20.98 -12.47 6.63
C LEU A 89 -20.57 -11.02 6.83
N LYS A 90 -21.01 -10.42 7.96
CA LYS A 90 -20.66 -9.04 8.35
C LYS A 90 -19.16 -8.79 8.46
N SER A 91 -18.39 -9.82 8.83
CA SER A 91 -16.93 -9.72 8.95
C SER A 91 -16.20 -9.67 7.61
N ARG A 92 -16.83 -10.11 6.51
CA ARG A 92 -16.20 -10.09 5.18
C ARG A 92 -16.21 -8.68 4.62
N LYS A 93 -15.02 -8.11 4.41
CA LYS A 93 -14.82 -6.81 3.77
C LYS A 93 -14.26 -7.03 2.36
N SER A 94 -15.13 -7.04 1.35
CA SER A 94 -14.70 -7.22 -0.04
C SER A 94 -13.87 -6.03 -0.54
N PHE A 95 -13.08 -6.21 -1.61
CA PHE A 95 -12.35 -5.11 -2.26
C PHE A 95 -13.26 -3.95 -2.63
N VAL A 96 -14.32 -4.26 -3.36
CA VAL A 96 -15.27 -3.27 -3.90
C VAL A 96 -15.98 -2.49 -2.80
N ALA A 97 -16.30 -3.13 -1.66
CA ALA A 97 -17.04 -2.52 -0.57
C ALA A 97 -16.17 -1.72 0.42
N SER A 98 -14.88 -2.03 0.54
CA SER A 98 -14.03 -1.44 1.60
C SER A 98 -12.96 -0.48 1.11
N VAL A 99 -12.77 -0.34 -0.19
CA VAL A 99 -11.74 0.51 -0.78
C VAL A 99 -12.42 1.63 -1.56
N SER A 100 -12.16 2.87 -1.16
CA SER A 100 -12.54 4.05 -1.93
C SER A 100 -11.59 4.25 -3.11
N PRO A 101 -12.08 4.72 -4.27
CA PRO A 101 -11.21 5.09 -5.38
C PRO A 101 -10.33 6.28 -5.00
N SER A 102 -9.11 6.32 -5.55
CA SER A 102 -8.25 7.48 -5.45
C SER A 102 -8.83 8.65 -6.26
N GLN A 103 -8.76 9.86 -5.70
CA GLN A 103 -9.25 11.10 -6.33
C GLN A 103 -8.11 11.95 -6.90
N THR A 104 -6.86 11.68 -6.50
CA THR A 104 -5.68 12.46 -6.87
C THR A 104 -4.59 11.54 -7.44
N GLY A 105 -3.48 12.11 -7.91
CA GLY A 105 -2.37 11.32 -8.41
C GLY A 105 -1.69 10.50 -7.28
N PRO A 106 -1.09 9.33 -7.60
CA PRO A 106 -0.41 8.44 -6.66
C PRO A 106 0.58 9.15 -5.73
N SER A 107 1.35 10.09 -6.28
CA SER A 107 2.40 10.78 -5.53
C SER A 107 1.81 11.75 -4.49
N SER A 108 0.80 12.54 -4.89
CA SER A 108 0.12 13.48 -3.99
C SER A 108 -0.51 12.71 -2.83
N GLU A 109 -1.26 11.66 -3.15
CA GLU A 109 -1.98 10.89 -2.14
C GLU A 109 -1.04 10.22 -1.11
N ARG A 110 0.14 9.75 -1.56
CA ARG A 110 1.17 9.26 -0.62
C ARG A 110 1.68 10.36 0.29
N CYS A 111 1.98 11.54 -0.25
CA CYS A 111 2.48 12.67 0.53
C CYS A 111 1.43 13.13 1.56
N ASP A 112 0.17 13.18 1.15
CA ASP A 112 -0.95 13.60 2.01
C ASP A 112 -1.14 12.62 3.18
N LEU A 113 -1.20 11.32 2.89
CA LEU A 113 -1.30 10.28 3.92
C LEU A 113 -0.06 10.21 4.81
N TRP A 114 1.12 10.49 4.26
CA TRP A 114 2.35 10.54 5.05
C TRP A 114 2.27 11.67 6.05
N ARG A 115 1.93 12.88 5.57
CA ARG A 115 1.79 14.07 6.39
C ARG A 115 0.80 13.87 7.52
N GLU A 116 -0.36 13.28 7.22
CA GLU A 116 -1.40 12.99 8.21
C GLU A 116 -0.91 12.03 9.30
N LYS A 117 -0.16 10.98 8.91
CA LYS A 117 0.15 9.88 9.83
C LYS A 117 1.46 10.03 10.59
N PHE A 118 2.46 10.68 10.00
CA PHE A 118 3.82 10.77 10.55
C PHE A 118 4.35 12.21 10.66
N GLY A 119 3.57 13.21 10.23
CA GLY A 119 4.05 14.59 10.10
C GLY A 119 4.73 14.85 8.75
N PRO A 120 5.24 16.07 8.52
CA PRO A 120 5.88 16.41 7.25
C PRO A 120 7.04 15.44 6.95
N PRO A 121 7.14 14.92 5.71
CA PRO A 121 8.24 14.05 5.29
C PRO A 121 9.58 14.79 5.27
#